data_AF-A0A7Y6A5S2-F1
#
_entry.id   AF-A0A7Y6A5S2-F1
#
_cell.length_a   1.000
_cell.length_b   1.000
_cell.length_c   1.000
_cell.angle_alpha   90.00
_cell.angle_beta   90.00
_cell.angle_gamma   90.00
#
_symmetry.space_group_name_H-M   'P 1'
#
loop_
_entity.id
_entity.type
_entity.pdbx_description
1 polymer ?
#
loop_
_entity_poly.entity_id
_entity_poly.type
_entity_poly.pdbx_seq_one_letter_code
_entity_poly.pdbx_strand_id
1 'polypeptide(L)'
;MVAWLRFAEAALWPLVVLVLCIVLRGPIGRFLGSLGGRVSKLSVLAVSVELAVTEPVNLPWQGYAGDDIRGLVVADQVNNSYFSTLQQALGRGDDADYLVVDLRRSDEEWLTSRLYLFGHLLSKLKGVRAVVFVATRDEVGRVFLACAQVDQVLRALGRAQPWLSRARLDLEDVLIDRRHPSPPRAAGVDPQPFDPGSKQPEAADADERWEATKAGTGGRDSLYLAQQFLLSLQRTIPEGTEPPEGWLQLPRQPGRPPIIEHATWLRIEDLTDGLLRDVVEPDAYVIDDPTWSAEERVRAVATREGQFVALLSPSRRFLRLVDREALLVALGEAAARAT
;
A
#
# COMPACT_ATOMS: atom_id res chain seq x y z
N MET A 1 43.98 -37.46 -28.20
CA MET A 1 42.74 -36.78 -28.62
C MET A 1 41.60 -36.96 -27.61
N VAL A 2 41.28 -38.17 -27.16
CA VAL A 2 40.17 -38.45 -26.21
C VAL A 2 40.34 -37.79 -24.83
N ALA A 3 41.56 -37.68 -24.30
CA ALA A 3 41.82 -37.04 -22.99
C ALA A 3 41.53 -35.53 -22.98
N TRP A 4 41.77 -34.84 -24.10
CA TRP A 4 41.49 -33.42 -24.25
C TRP A 4 39.99 -33.11 -24.27
N LEU A 5 39.18 -34.02 -24.84
CA LEU A 5 37.73 -33.88 -24.85
C LEU A 5 37.14 -33.93 -23.43
N ARG A 6 37.61 -34.88 -22.60
CA ARG A 6 37.17 -35.01 -21.21
C ARG A 6 37.56 -33.83 -20.33
N PHE A 7 38.72 -33.22 -20.60
CA PHE A 7 39.13 -32.02 -19.87
C PHE A 7 38.30 -30.79 -20.26
N ALA A 8 37.99 -30.63 -21.55
CA ALA A 8 37.12 -29.56 -22.02
C ALA A 8 35.70 -29.69 -21.44
N GLU A 9 35.16 -30.90 -21.39
CA GLU A 9 33.84 -31.18 -20.79
C GLU A 9 33.81 -30.88 -19.28
N ALA A 10 34.86 -31.25 -18.55
CA ALA A 10 34.99 -30.97 -17.12
C ALA A 10 35.20 -29.48 -16.80
N ALA A 11 35.87 -28.73 -17.69
CA ALA A 11 36.12 -27.29 -17.52
C ALA A 11 34.95 -26.41 -17.97
N LEU A 12 34.12 -26.90 -18.89
CA LEU A 12 32.98 -26.14 -19.41
C LEU A 12 31.92 -25.89 -18.34
N TRP A 13 31.68 -26.87 -17.46
CA TRP A 13 30.65 -26.76 -16.43
C TRP A 13 30.88 -25.68 -15.37
N PRO A 14 32.06 -25.58 -14.74
CA PRO A 14 32.34 -24.46 -13.83
C PRO A 14 32.31 -23.10 -14.53
N LEU A 15 32.69 -23.02 -15.83
CA LEU A 15 32.58 -21.79 -16.60
C LEU A 15 31.10 -21.37 -16.78
N VAL A 16 30.23 -22.32 -17.13
CA VAL A 16 28.78 -22.07 -17.25
C VAL A 16 28.20 -21.61 -15.91
N VAL A 17 28.54 -22.28 -14.80
CA VAL A 17 28.09 -21.89 -13.46
C VAL A 17 28.57 -20.48 -13.11
N LEU A 18 29.84 -20.15 -13.41
CA LEU A 18 30.40 -18.82 -13.16
C LEU A 18 29.65 -17.73 -13.96
N VAL A 19 29.41 -17.97 -15.25
CA VAL A 19 28.66 -17.04 -16.11
C VAL A 19 27.24 -16.89 -15.60
N LEU A 20 26.58 -17.98 -15.21
CA LEU A 20 25.23 -17.95 -14.64
C LEU A 20 25.19 -17.11 -13.35
N CYS A 21 26.16 -17.30 -12.45
CA CYS A 21 26.29 -16.50 -11.23
C CYS A 21 26.51 -15.01 -11.53
N ILE A 22 27.32 -14.67 -12.55
CA ILE A 22 27.58 -13.28 -12.94
C ILE A 22 26.33 -12.63 -13.52
N VAL A 23 25.66 -13.31 -14.45
CA VAL A 23 24.44 -12.81 -15.10
C VAL A 23 23.29 -12.68 -14.11
N LEU A 24 23.15 -13.66 -13.20
CA LEU A 24 22.06 -13.69 -12.23
C LEU A 24 22.34 -12.89 -10.95
N ARG A 25 23.55 -12.33 -10.73
CA ARG A 25 23.83 -11.56 -9.50
C ARG A 25 22.89 -10.38 -9.30
N GLY A 26 22.49 -9.71 -10.39
CA GLY A 26 21.57 -8.56 -10.34
C GLY A 26 20.14 -8.98 -10.00
N PRO A 27 19.55 -9.94 -10.75
CA PRO A 27 18.24 -10.52 -10.44
C PRO A 27 18.17 -11.14 -9.05
N ILE A 28 19.17 -11.94 -8.65
CA ILE A 28 19.23 -12.57 -7.33
C ILE A 28 19.37 -11.50 -6.24
N GLY A 29 20.15 -10.44 -6.45
CA GLY A 29 20.27 -9.33 -5.50
C GLY A 29 18.95 -8.59 -5.31
N ARG A 30 18.18 -8.35 -6.38
CA ARG A 30 16.84 -7.74 -6.28
C ARG A 30 15.83 -8.66 -5.61
N PHE A 31 15.86 -9.95 -5.95
CA PHE A 31 15.02 -10.98 -5.35
C PHE A 31 15.32 -11.18 -3.85
N LEU A 32 16.59 -11.33 -3.48
CA LEU A 32 17.02 -11.40 -2.09
C LEU A 32 16.81 -10.09 -1.35
N GLY A 33 16.88 -8.94 -2.02
CA GLY A 33 16.51 -7.65 -1.44
C GLY A 33 15.02 -7.59 -1.09
N SER A 34 14.15 -8.10 -1.96
CA SER A 34 12.71 -8.19 -1.69
C SER A 34 12.35 -9.23 -0.63
N LEU A 35 13.16 -10.29 -0.46
CA LEU A 35 12.96 -11.32 0.56
C LEU A 35 13.59 -10.95 1.91
N GLY A 36 14.76 -10.31 1.91
CA GLY A 36 15.55 -10.04 3.12
C GLY A 36 14.88 -9.08 4.10
N GLY A 37 13.96 -8.24 3.63
CA GLY A 37 13.15 -7.38 4.50
C GLY A 37 11.94 -8.07 5.13
N ARG A 38 11.57 -9.27 4.68
CA ARG A 38 10.26 -9.90 4.97
C ARG A 38 10.33 -11.30 5.57
N VAL A 39 11.52 -11.89 5.71
CA VAL A 39 11.69 -13.21 6.32
C VAL A 39 11.97 -13.04 7.83
N SER A 40 10.92 -12.85 8.61
CA SER A 40 10.97 -13.04 10.06
C SER A 40 11.00 -14.54 10.37
N LYS A 41 12.19 -15.04 10.76
CA LYS A 41 12.58 -16.39 11.23
C LYS A 41 12.84 -17.48 10.17
N LEU A 42 14.13 -17.64 9.87
CA LEU A 42 14.72 -18.92 9.48
C LEU A 42 14.73 -19.88 10.69
N SER A 43 13.86 -20.87 10.70
CA SER A 43 14.04 -22.07 11.53
C SER A 43 14.71 -23.16 10.69
N VAL A 44 15.99 -23.36 10.95
CA VAL A 44 16.78 -24.48 10.42
C VAL A 44 16.41 -25.72 11.25
N LEU A 45 15.99 -26.81 10.59
CA LEU A 45 15.79 -28.18 11.10
C LEU A 45 14.46 -28.57 11.80
N ALA A 46 13.32 -28.15 11.24
CA ALA A 46 12.09 -28.96 11.13
C ALA A 46 11.13 -28.18 10.23
N VAL A 47 10.51 -28.82 9.23
CA VAL A 47 9.65 -28.15 8.25
C VAL A 47 8.37 -27.65 8.93
N SER A 48 8.45 -26.48 9.56
CA SER A 48 7.30 -25.65 9.90
C SER A 48 7.08 -24.74 8.69
N VAL A 49 6.22 -25.17 7.76
CA VAL A 49 5.63 -24.26 6.77
C VAL A 49 4.69 -23.35 7.56
N GLU A 50 5.26 -22.35 8.23
CA GLU A 50 4.49 -21.23 8.72
C GLU A 50 3.97 -20.55 7.45
N LEU A 51 2.65 -20.47 7.29
CA LEU A 51 2.06 -19.73 6.18
C LEU A 51 2.78 -18.38 6.10
N ALA A 52 3.05 -17.86 4.91
CA ALA A 52 3.55 -16.51 4.76
C ALA A 52 2.50 -15.55 5.34
N VAL A 53 2.56 -15.36 6.66
CA VAL A 53 1.66 -14.51 7.41
C VAL A 53 2.17 -13.13 7.12
N THR A 54 1.51 -12.50 6.19
CA THR A 54 1.69 -11.10 5.93
C THR A 54 1.42 -10.33 7.24
N GLU A 55 2.35 -9.44 7.59
CA GLU A 55 2.17 -8.58 8.75
C GLU A 55 1.11 -7.51 8.43
N PRO A 56 0.02 -7.42 9.21
CA PRO A 56 -0.89 -6.28 9.09
C PRO A 56 -0.14 -5.00 9.38
N VAL A 57 -0.47 -3.92 8.66
CA VAL A 57 -0.28 -2.60 9.24
C VAL A 57 -1.22 -2.52 10.44
N ASN A 58 -0.72 -2.83 11.64
CA ASN A 58 -1.45 -2.60 12.88
C ASN A 58 -1.41 -1.11 13.17
N LEU A 59 -2.31 -0.41 12.49
CA LEU A 59 -2.48 1.02 12.63
C LEU A 59 -3.17 1.26 13.98
N PRO A 60 -2.52 1.99 14.90
CA PRO A 60 -2.98 2.12 16.29
C PRO A 60 -4.30 2.89 16.44
N TRP A 61 -4.93 3.29 15.34
CA TRP A 61 -6.28 3.86 15.33
C TRP A 61 -7.39 2.94 15.85
N GLN A 62 -7.10 1.67 16.13
CA GLN A 62 -8.06 0.65 16.55
C GLN A 62 -7.98 0.29 18.04
N GLY A 63 -7.23 1.03 18.85
CA GLY A 63 -7.07 0.74 20.27
C GLY A 63 -6.91 1.99 21.14
N TYR A 64 -7.75 2.04 22.19
CA TYR A 64 -7.80 3.00 23.30
C TYR A 64 -8.50 4.36 23.04
N ALA A 65 -9.76 4.46 23.49
CA ALA A 65 -10.46 5.69 23.92
C ALA A 65 -11.34 6.50 22.93
N GLY A 66 -11.99 5.88 21.95
CA GLY A 66 -13.31 6.37 21.48
C GLY A 66 -13.37 7.51 20.46
N ASP A 67 -12.26 8.11 20.05
CA ASP A 67 -12.24 9.05 18.91
C ASP A 67 -11.98 8.30 17.59
N ASP A 68 -13.03 8.22 16.77
CA ASP A 68 -13.02 7.48 15.53
C ASP A 68 -12.55 8.31 14.33
N ILE A 69 -11.35 8.00 13.85
CA ILE A 69 -10.64 8.62 12.72
C ILE A 69 -11.32 8.50 11.34
N ARG A 70 -12.44 7.77 11.26
CA ARG A 70 -13.25 7.54 10.05
C ARG A 70 -14.22 8.68 9.76
N GLY A 71 -14.54 9.47 10.79
CA GLY A 71 -15.34 10.67 10.64
C GLY A 71 -14.68 11.71 9.73
N LEU A 72 -15.52 12.42 9.00
CA LEU A 72 -15.14 13.60 8.24
C LEU A 72 -14.26 14.51 9.15
N VAL A 73 -13.10 15.02 8.70
CA VAL A 73 -12.25 15.94 9.49
C VAL A 73 -11.51 16.85 8.53
N VAL A 74 -11.55 18.14 8.84
CA VAL A 74 -11.06 19.28 8.06
C VAL A 74 -9.53 19.36 7.95
N ALA A 75 -8.95 19.63 6.76
CA ALA A 75 -7.48 19.72 6.50
C ALA A 75 -6.69 20.71 7.38
N ASP A 76 -7.34 21.66 8.03
CA ASP A 76 -6.66 22.60 8.93
C ASP A 76 -6.54 22.06 10.38
N GLN A 77 -7.34 21.05 10.78
CA GLN A 77 -7.21 20.34 12.10
C GLN A 77 -6.49 19.00 11.98
N VAL A 78 -6.02 18.74 10.78
CA VAL A 78 -5.25 17.59 10.32
C VAL A 78 -3.79 17.69 10.82
N ASN A 79 -3.53 18.43 11.90
CA ASN A 79 -2.22 18.53 12.55
C ASN A 79 -2.02 17.55 13.73
N ASN A 80 -3.05 17.09 14.47
CA ASN A 80 -2.76 16.48 15.79
C ASN A 80 -3.14 14.99 16.01
N SER A 81 -4.21 14.44 15.42
CA SER A 81 -4.67 13.05 15.75
C SER A 81 -4.68 12.07 14.58
N TYR A 82 -5.18 12.49 13.41
CA TYR A 82 -5.23 11.67 12.20
C TYR A 82 -3.86 11.54 11.56
N PHE A 83 -3.18 12.68 11.39
CA PHE A 83 -1.83 12.69 10.86
C PHE A 83 -0.81 12.22 11.86
N SER A 84 -1.02 12.30 13.17
CA SER A 84 -0.11 11.62 14.11
C SER A 84 -0.22 10.11 13.96
N THR A 85 -1.41 9.56 13.66
CA THR A 85 -1.56 8.12 13.39
C THR A 85 -0.99 7.73 12.02
N LEU A 86 -1.24 8.53 10.97
CA LEU A 86 -0.61 8.31 9.67
C LEU A 86 0.90 8.51 9.75
N GLN A 87 1.39 9.52 10.46
CA GLN A 87 2.80 9.78 10.69
C GLN A 87 3.42 8.68 11.53
N GLN A 88 2.68 8.10 12.49
CA GLN A 88 3.13 6.94 13.24
C GLN A 88 3.17 5.69 12.34
N ALA A 89 2.22 5.54 11.42
CA ALA A 89 2.23 4.49 10.42
C ALA A 89 3.40 4.61 9.44
N LEU A 90 3.60 5.82 8.92
CA LEU A 90 4.61 6.15 7.92
C LEU A 90 6.01 6.21 8.54
N GLY A 91 6.11 6.66 9.78
CA GLY A 91 7.36 6.79 10.54
C GLY A 91 7.88 5.50 11.16
N ARG A 92 7.04 4.47 11.34
CA ARG A 92 7.54 3.12 11.70
C ARG A 92 8.29 2.53 10.52
N GLY A 93 9.50 2.03 10.74
CA GLY A 93 10.36 1.49 9.67
C GLY A 93 9.86 0.17 9.03
N ASP A 94 8.75 -0.37 9.53
CA ASP A 94 8.24 -1.66 9.10
C ASP A 94 7.49 -1.53 7.76
N ASP A 95 7.75 -2.46 6.84
CA ASP A 95 6.92 -2.67 5.66
C ASP A 95 5.60 -3.32 6.07
N ALA A 96 4.59 -3.23 5.22
CA ALA A 96 3.34 -3.94 5.45
C ALA A 96 2.67 -4.32 4.13
N ASP A 97 2.11 -5.53 4.02
CA ASP A 97 1.57 -5.95 2.72
C ASP A 97 0.10 -5.55 2.49
N TYR A 98 -0.65 -5.19 3.54
CA TYR A 98 -2.07 -4.87 3.38
C TYR A 98 -2.61 -3.79 4.31
N LEU A 99 -3.63 -3.07 3.82
CA LEU A 99 -4.43 -2.10 4.55
C LEU A 99 -5.78 -2.72 4.95
N VAL A 100 -6.22 -2.53 6.20
CA VAL A 100 -7.58 -2.92 6.62
C VAL A 100 -8.48 -1.68 6.64
N VAL A 101 -9.55 -1.73 5.85
CA VAL A 101 -10.62 -0.72 5.78
C VAL A 101 -11.85 -1.27 6.48
N ASP A 102 -12.21 -0.68 7.61
CA ASP A 102 -13.37 -1.09 8.39
C ASP A 102 -14.52 -0.10 8.18
N LEU A 103 -15.56 -0.58 7.49
CA LEU A 103 -16.78 0.17 7.14
C LEU A 103 -17.84 0.16 8.26
N ARG A 104 -17.52 -0.42 9.43
CA ARG A 104 -18.41 -0.75 10.56
C ARG A 104 -19.87 -1.00 10.15
N ARG A 105 -20.82 -0.34 10.81
CA ARG A 105 -22.27 -0.56 10.69
C ARG A 105 -22.95 0.63 10.02
N SER A 106 -22.34 1.81 10.03
CA SER A 106 -22.89 2.99 9.36
C SER A 106 -22.37 3.08 7.94
N ASP A 107 -23.16 3.69 7.06
CA ASP A 107 -22.89 3.86 5.63
C ASP A 107 -21.96 5.05 5.32
N GLU A 108 -21.38 5.69 6.34
CA GLU A 108 -20.66 6.97 6.22
C GLU A 108 -19.34 6.96 7.00
N GLU A 109 -18.46 6.01 6.68
CA GLU A 109 -17.24 5.81 7.47
C GLU A 109 -15.92 5.97 6.71
N TRP A 110 -15.95 5.84 5.40
CA TRP A 110 -14.75 6.01 4.59
C TRP A 110 -15.02 6.92 3.41
N LEU A 111 -14.19 7.95 3.26
CA LEU A 111 -14.21 8.78 2.06
C LEU A 111 -13.37 8.12 0.97
N THR A 112 -13.88 8.09 -0.26
CA THR A 112 -13.17 7.55 -1.43
C THR A 112 -11.83 8.24 -1.68
N SER A 113 -11.77 9.56 -1.47
CA SER A 113 -10.55 10.38 -1.51
C SER A 113 -9.47 9.92 -0.54
N ARG A 114 -9.86 9.61 0.70
CA ARG A 114 -8.95 9.12 1.75
C ARG A 114 -8.48 7.70 1.47
N LEU A 115 -9.39 6.83 1.00
CA LEU A 115 -9.00 5.48 0.56
C LEU A 115 -7.99 5.55 -0.57
N TYR A 116 -8.22 6.43 -1.55
CA TYR A 116 -7.32 6.64 -2.66
C TYR A 116 -5.95 7.15 -2.19
N LEU A 117 -5.95 8.21 -1.35
CA LEU A 117 -4.72 8.78 -0.80
C LEU A 117 -3.91 7.74 -0.05
N PHE A 118 -4.52 7.02 0.88
CA PHE A 118 -3.83 6.03 1.68
C PHE A 118 -3.38 4.83 0.89
N GLY A 119 -4.23 4.30 0.00
CA GLY A 119 -3.83 3.22 -0.90
C GLY A 119 -2.61 3.61 -1.72
N HIS A 120 -2.61 4.81 -2.29
CA HIS A 120 -1.48 5.31 -3.07
C HIS A 120 -0.21 5.50 -2.22
N LEU A 121 -0.29 6.25 -1.12
CA LEU A 121 0.89 6.52 -0.28
C LEU A 121 1.45 5.26 0.37
N LEU A 122 0.61 4.40 0.93
CA LEU A 122 1.07 3.17 1.59
C LEU A 122 1.61 2.16 0.57
N SER A 123 1.08 2.11 -0.66
CA SER A 123 1.67 1.28 -1.71
C SER A 123 3.09 1.72 -2.05
N LYS A 124 3.33 3.03 -2.19
CA LYS A 124 4.65 3.59 -2.52
C LYS A 124 5.63 3.58 -1.35
N LEU A 125 5.16 3.86 -0.13
CA LEU A 125 6.04 4.05 1.03
C LEU A 125 6.21 2.78 1.87
N LYS A 126 5.22 1.88 1.88
CA LYS A 126 5.19 0.69 2.76
C LYS A 126 5.08 -0.62 1.99
N GLY A 127 4.96 -0.57 0.66
CA GLY A 127 4.77 -1.77 -0.15
C GLY A 127 3.45 -2.47 0.12
N VAL A 128 2.42 -1.73 0.55
CA VAL A 128 1.06 -2.26 0.68
C VAL A 128 0.57 -2.66 -0.71
N ARG A 129 0.15 -3.91 -0.86
CA ARG A 129 -0.32 -4.51 -2.12
C ARG A 129 -1.80 -4.85 -2.10
N ALA A 130 -2.40 -5.00 -0.92
CA ALA A 130 -3.79 -5.38 -0.77
C ALA A 130 -4.58 -4.45 0.15
N VAL A 131 -5.89 -4.41 -0.06
CA VAL A 131 -6.86 -3.76 0.82
C VAL A 131 -7.86 -4.83 1.27
N VAL A 132 -8.10 -4.91 2.57
CA VAL A 132 -9.06 -5.82 3.19
C VAL A 132 -10.21 -5.01 3.74
N PHE A 133 -11.41 -5.24 3.23
CA PHE A 133 -12.63 -4.60 3.70
C PHE A 133 -13.28 -5.46 4.77
N VAL A 134 -13.57 -4.86 5.91
CA VAL A 134 -14.27 -5.48 7.03
C VAL A 134 -15.42 -4.58 7.49
N ALA A 135 -16.34 -5.13 8.27
CA ALA A 135 -17.42 -4.39 8.90
C ALA A 135 -17.73 -4.96 10.28
N THR A 136 -18.59 -4.26 11.02
CA THR A 136 -19.19 -4.80 12.25
C THR A 136 -20.60 -5.27 11.90
N ARG A 137 -20.86 -6.57 12.00
CA ARG A 137 -22.21 -7.15 11.83
C ARG A 137 -22.63 -7.78 13.15
N ASP A 138 -23.82 -7.43 13.61
CA ASP A 138 -24.35 -7.82 14.91
C ASP A 138 -23.38 -7.47 16.05
N GLU A 139 -22.98 -8.45 16.87
CA GLU A 139 -21.98 -8.29 17.94
C GLU A 139 -20.56 -8.66 17.49
N VAL A 140 -20.37 -9.06 16.23
CA VAL A 140 -19.07 -9.48 15.70
C VAL A 140 -18.40 -8.31 14.99
N GLY A 141 -17.35 -7.77 15.62
CA GLY A 141 -16.48 -6.78 14.98
C GLY A 141 -15.54 -7.40 13.94
N ARG A 142 -15.19 -6.64 12.91
CA ARG A 142 -14.27 -7.03 11.82
C ARG A 142 -14.70 -8.30 11.06
N VAL A 143 -15.99 -8.45 10.78
CA VAL A 143 -16.48 -9.45 9.83
C VAL A 143 -15.91 -9.12 8.45
N PHE A 144 -15.27 -10.09 7.82
CA PHE A 144 -14.70 -9.93 6.49
C PHE A 144 -15.79 -9.68 5.45
N LEU A 145 -15.57 -8.70 4.57
CA LEU A 145 -16.44 -8.40 3.44
C LEU A 145 -15.80 -8.83 2.13
N ALA A 146 -14.58 -8.35 1.86
CA ALA A 146 -13.82 -8.69 0.65
C ALA A 146 -12.34 -8.27 0.80
N CYS A 147 -11.49 -8.73 -0.11
CA CYS A 147 -10.15 -8.18 -0.32
C CYS A 147 -9.97 -7.74 -1.77
N ALA A 148 -8.99 -6.88 -2.04
CA ALA A 148 -8.65 -6.43 -3.39
C ALA A 148 -7.17 -6.04 -3.48
N GLN A 149 -6.60 -6.07 -4.67
CA GLN A 149 -5.29 -5.47 -4.91
C GLN A 149 -5.40 -3.94 -4.87
N VAL A 150 -4.44 -3.28 -4.21
CA VAL A 150 -4.46 -1.81 -4.03
C VAL A 150 -4.51 -1.08 -5.37
N ASP A 151 -3.75 -1.53 -6.36
CA ASP A 151 -3.71 -0.91 -7.69
C ASP A 151 -5.04 -1.02 -8.43
N GLN A 152 -5.76 -2.12 -8.22
CA GLN A 152 -7.08 -2.31 -8.81
C GLN A 152 -8.10 -1.38 -8.16
N VAL A 153 -8.06 -1.22 -6.84
CA VAL A 153 -8.87 -0.26 -6.09
C VAL A 153 -8.60 1.17 -6.58
N LEU A 154 -7.32 1.58 -6.64
CA LEU A 154 -6.94 2.92 -7.13
C LEU A 154 -7.39 3.16 -8.57
N ARG A 155 -7.26 2.17 -9.46
CA ARG A 155 -7.77 2.29 -10.84
C ARG A 155 -9.29 2.37 -10.91
N ALA A 156 -10.02 1.61 -10.09
CA ALA A 156 -11.48 1.66 -10.04
C ALA A 156 -11.96 3.04 -9.56
N LEU A 157 -11.45 3.49 -8.41
CA LEU A 157 -11.75 4.81 -7.84
C LEU A 157 -11.38 5.93 -8.81
N GLY A 158 -10.18 5.88 -9.42
CA GLY A 158 -9.70 6.92 -10.33
C GLY A 158 -10.47 7.00 -11.65
N ARG A 159 -11.09 5.91 -12.10
CA ARG A 159 -11.99 5.90 -13.27
C ARG A 159 -13.34 6.51 -12.94
N ALA A 160 -13.91 6.16 -11.80
CA ALA A 160 -15.21 6.69 -11.40
C ALA A 160 -15.15 8.13 -10.91
N GLN A 161 -14.02 8.54 -10.33
CA GLN A 161 -13.79 9.85 -9.74
C GLN A 161 -12.51 10.47 -10.30
N PRO A 162 -12.55 11.04 -11.52
CA PRO A 162 -11.35 11.50 -12.23
C PRO A 162 -10.53 12.55 -11.47
N TRP A 163 -11.15 13.31 -10.56
CA TRP A 163 -10.45 14.28 -9.72
C TRP A 163 -9.45 13.63 -8.76
N LEU A 164 -9.64 12.37 -8.35
CA LEU A 164 -8.68 11.62 -7.54
C LEU A 164 -7.40 11.32 -8.33
N SER A 165 -7.56 10.86 -9.58
CA SER A 165 -6.44 10.65 -10.50
C SER A 165 -5.71 11.96 -10.77
N ARG A 166 -6.45 13.07 -10.90
CA ARG A 166 -5.86 14.39 -11.08
C ARG A 166 -5.05 14.85 -9.86
N ALA A 167 -5.62 14.72 -8.66
CA ALA A 167 -4.94 15.03 -7.41
C ALA A 167 -3.62 14.25 -7.25
N ARG A 168 -3.62 12.96 -7.64
CA ARG A 168 -2.39 12.14 -7.67
C ARG A 168 -1.35 12.68 -8.64
N LEU A 169 -1.75 13.07 -9.85
CA LEU A 169 -0.81 13.63 -10.83
C LEU A 169 -0.23 14.99 -10.36
N ASP A 170 -1.07 15.83 -9.74
CA ASP A 170 -0.60 17.09 -9.14
C ASP A 170 0.39 16.81 -7.99
N LEU A 171 0.16 15.76 -7.19
CA LEU A 171 1.10 15.31 -6.17
C LEU A 171 2.44 14.81 -6.75
N GLU A 172 2.39 13.99 -7.80
CA GLU A 172 3.59 13.48 -8.48
C GLU A 172 4.41 14.62 -9.11
N ASP A 173 3.75 15.63 -9.65
CA ASP A 173 4.42 16.83 -10.17
C ASP A 173 5.10 17.64 -9.05
N VAL A 174 4.49 17.71 -7.86
CA VAL A 174 5.15 18.27 -6.68
C VAL A 174 6.37 17.43 -6.33
N LEU A 175 6.26 16.10 -6.27
CA LEU A 175 7.36 15.19 -5.92
C LEU A 175 8.55 15.30 -6.88
N ILE A 176 8.31 15.40 -8.18
CA ILE A 176 9.35 15.51 -9.22
C ILE A 176 9.94 16.93 -9.27
N ASP A 177 9.33 17.89 -8.56
CA ASP A 177 9.73 19.30 -8.53
C ASP A 177 9.56 20.02 -9.87
N ARG A 178 8.62 19.58 -10.71
CA ARG A 178 8.35 20.22 -12.01
C ARG A 178 7.71 21.59 -11.90
N ARG A 179 7.09 21.89 -10.75
CA ARG A 179 6.25 23.08 -10.56
C ARG A 179 6.71 24.01 -9.44
N HIS A 180 7.77 23.70 -8.68
CA HIS A 180 8.32 24.76 -7.83
C HIS A 180 9.15 25.69 -8.72
N PRO A 181 8.72 26.95 -8.92
CA PRO A 181 9.66 27.95 -9.36
C PRO A 181 10.79 27.93 -8.35
N SER A 182 12.04 27.90 -8.83
CA SER A 182 13.19 28.17 -7.98
C SER A 182 12.84 29.37 -7.09
N PRO A 183 13.13 29.34 -5.77
CA PRO A 183 12.76 30.41 -4.86
C PRO A 183 13.13 31.75 -5.49
N PRO A 184 12.26 32.78 -5.41
CA PRO A 184 12.47 34.05 -6.09
C PRO A 184 13.90 34.51 -5.78
N ARG A 185 14.72 34.54 -6.83
CA ARG A 185 16.15 34.79 -6.74
C ARG A 185 16.32 36.08 -5.95
N ALA A 186 17.06 36.03 -4.84
CA ALA A 186 17.29 37.22 -4.01
C ALA A 186 17.75 38.37 -4.91
N ALA A 187 17.03 39.49 -4.88
CA ALA A 187 17.31 40.65 -5.71
C ALA A 187 18.77 41.08 -5.48
N GLY A 188 19.62 40.92 -6.50
CA GLY A 188 21.04 41.25 -6.43
C GLY A 188 22.02 40.07 -6.64
N VAL A 189 21.54 38.83 -6.74
CA VAL A 189 22.40 37.73 -7.24
C VAL A 189 22.38 37.77 -8.77
N ASP A 190 23.47 38.24 -9.36
CA ASP A 190 23.65 38.25 -10.82
C ASP A 190 23.26 36.89 -11.42
N PRO A 191 22.58 36.87 -12.57
CA PRO A 191 22.27 35.64 -13.25
C PRO A 191 23.57 34.90 -13.55
N GLN A 192 23.87 33.89 -12.73
CA GLN A 192 24.97 32.97 -13.01
C GLN A 192 24.77 32.51 -14.45
N PRO A 193 25.75 32.72 -15.35
CA PRO A 193 25.62 32.34 -16.74
C PRO A 193 25.18 30.89 -16.79
N PHE A 194 24.08 30.63 -17.50
CA PHE A 194 23.65 29.27 -17.76
C PHE A 194 24.85 28.53 -18.33
N ASP A 195 25.37 27.56 -17.58
CA ASP A 195 26.47 26.72 -18.05
C ASP A 195 25.84 25.63 -18.92
N PRO A 196 25.92 25.71 -20.26
CA PRO A 196 25.37 24.69 -21.14
C PRO A 196 26.09 23.33 -20.98
N GLY A 197 27.24 23.30 -20.29
CA GLY A 197 27.95 22.08 -19.92
C GLY A 197 27.53 21.50 -18.57
N SER A 198 26.76 22.24 -17.75
CA SER A 198 26.16 21.67 -16.56
C SER A 198 25.10 20.65 -16.99
N LYS A 199 25.37 19.37 -16.71
CA LYS A 199 24.37 18.32 -16.90
C LYS A 199 23.19 18.70 -16.02
N GLN A 200 22.14 19.22 -16.64
CA GLN A 200 20.85 19.37 -15.98
C GLN A 200 20.59 18.02 -15.29
N PRO A 201 20.34 18.00 -13.97
CA PRO A 201 20.13 16.74 -13.28
C PRO A 201 19.03 16.02 -14.05
N GLU A 202 19.41 14.86 -14.60
CA GLU A 202 18.49 14.01 -15.36
C GLU A 202 17.27 13.85 -14.46
N ALA A 203 16.09 14.23 -14.97
CA ALA A 203 14.90 14.36 -14.14
C ALA A 203 14.70 13.04 -13.41
N ALA A 204 15.00 13.03 -12.10
CA ALA A 204 14.94 11.83 -11.30
C ALA A 204 13.57 11.20 -11.51
N ASP A 205 13.56 9.91 -11.81
CA ASP A 205 12.33 9.17 -12.02
C ASP A 205 11.44 9.31 -10.77
N ALA A 206 10.13 9.33 -10.96
CA ALA A 206 9.19 9.41 -9.85
C ALA A 206 9.46 8.30 -8.84
N ASP A 207 9.82 7.11 -9.33
CA ASP A 207 10.15 5.96 -8.49
C ASP A 207 11.43 6.18 -7.67
N GLU A 208 12.48 6.81 -8.23
CA GLU A 208 13.68 7.17 -7.48
C GLU A 208 13.36 8.17 -6.34
N ARG A 209 12.47 9.13 -6.61
CA ARG A 209 12.02 10.09 -5.60
C ARG A 209 11.19 9.42 -4.50
N TRP A 210 10.33 8.47 -4.84
CA TRP A 210 9.59 7.69 -3.85
C TRP A 210 10.53 6.85 -2.97
N GLU A 211 11.54 6.21 -3.55
CA GLU A 211 12.57 5.49 -2.78
C GLU A 211 13.36 6.42 -1.87
N ALA A 212 13.72 7.62 -2.35
CA ALA A 212 14.36 8.63 -1.52
C ALA A 212 13.45 9.09 -0.36
N THR A 213 12.15 9.29 -0.60
CA THR A 213 11.17 9.60 0.45
C THR A 213 11.01 8.44 1.43
N LYS A 214 10.94 7.19 0.96
CA LYS A 214 10.89 5.98 1.80
C LYS A 214 12.12 5.88 2.69
N ALA A 215 13.30 6.19 2.16
CA ALA A 215 14.56 6.20 2.89
C ALA A 215 14.75 7.44 3.80
N GLY A 216 13.81 8.39 3.81
CA GLY A 216 13.93 9.65 4.57
C GLY A 216 15.00 10.61 4.03
N THR A 217 15.52 10.37 2.82
CA THR A 217 16.55 11.19 2.17
C THR A 217 15.97 12.20 1.17
N GLY A 218 14.70 12.04 0.78
CA GLY A 218 14.05 12.79 -0.30
C GLY A 218 13.74 14.26 -0.02
N GLY A 219 14.15 14.83 1.12
CA GLY A 219 13.90 16.23 1.52
C GLY A 219 12.43 16.60 1.77
N ARG A 220 11.49 15.80 1.26
CA ARG A 220 10.04 15.93 1.45
C ARG A 220 9.53 14.81 2.35
N ASP A 221 8.87 15.21 3.42
CA ASP A 221 8.15 14.28 4.30
C ASP A 221 6.90 13.74 3.58
N SER A 222 6.63 12.45 3.78
CA SER A 222 5.37 11.81 3.41
C SER A 222 4.12 12.55 3.92
N LEU A 223 4.20 13.19 5.09
CA LEU A 223 3.18 14.08 5.64
C LEU A 223 2.87 15.26 4.71
N TYR A 224 3.92 15.89 4.18
CA TYR A 224 3.79 17.00 3.24
C TYR A 224 3.11 16.53 1.95
N LEU A 225 3.47 15.37 1.43
CA LEU A 225 2.85 14.80 0.23
C LEU A 225 1.35 14.54 0.44
N ALA A 226 0.97 13.94 1.57
CA ALA A 226 -0.44 13.73 1.90
C ALA A 226 -1.22 15.05 2.03
N GLN A 227 -0.61 16.07 2.63
CA GLN A 227 -1.21 17.40 2.74
C GLN A 227 -1.43 18.03 1.36
N GLN A 228 -0.45 17.96 0.45
CA GLN A 228 -0.59 18.51 -0.91
C GLN A 228 -1.73 17.83 -1.68
N PHE A 229 -1.88 16.51 -1.53
CA PHE A 229 -3.02 15.80 -2.13
C PHE A 229 -4.35 16.32 -1.57
N LEU A 230 -4.50 16.43 -0.25
CA LEU A 230 -5.75 16.90 0.35
C LEU A 230 -6.06 18.35 -0.01
N LEU A 231 -5.07 19.23 -0.10
CA LEU A 231 -5.26 20.62 -0.54
C LEU A 231 -5.81 20.71 -1.96
N SER A 232 -5.55 19.73 -2.83
CA SER A 232 -6.13 19.69 -4.17
C SER A 232 -7.62 19.30 -4.16
N LEU A 233 -8.09 18.63 -3.11
CA LEU A 233 -9.45 18.09 -2.97
C LEU A 233 -10.33 18.82 -1.96
N GLN A 234 -9.76 19.65 -1.09
CA GLN A 234 -10.49 20.37 -0.05
C GLN A 234 -10.57 21.87 -0.32
N ARG A 235 -11.70 22.47 0.06
CA ARG A 235 -11.95 23.92 -0.05
C ARG A 235 -12.75 24.43 1.13
N THR A 236 -12.49 25.67 1.53
CA THR A 236 -13.37 26.40 2.45
C THR A 236 -14.56 26.99 1.69
N ILE A 237 -15.73 27.01 2.32
CA ILE A 237 -16.91 27.69 1.79
C ILE A 237 -17.47 28.69 2.82
N PRO A 238 -18.17 29.75 2.38
CA PRO A 238 -18.83 30.67 3.31
C PRO A 238 -19.88 29.94 4.17
N GLU A 239 -20.06 30.42 5.40
CA GLU A 239 -21.07 29.85 6.31
C GLU A 239 -22.48 29.95 5.71
N GLY A 240 -23.27 28.89 5.87
CA GLY A 240 -24.62 28.79 5.31
C GLY A 240 -24.68 28.44 3.81
N THR A 241 -23.53 28.30 3.13
CA THR A 241 -23.50 27.84 1.74
C THR A 241 -23.64 26.31 1.69
N GLU A 242 -24.55 25.81 0.86
CA GLU A 242 -24.66 24.36 0.61
C GLU A 242 -23.47 23.89 -0.26
N PRO A 243 -22.88 22.71 0.03
CA PRO A 243 -21.84 22.13 -0.81
C PRO A 243 -22.34 21.91 -2.25
N PRO A 244 -21.50 22.19 -3.27
CA PRO A 244 -21.83 21.81 -4.64
C PRO A 244 -22.01 20.29 -4.79
N GLU A 245 -22.69 19.87 -5.85
CA GLU A 245 -22.83 18.44 -6.19
C GLU A 245 -21.46 17.74 -6.26
N GLY A 246 -21.35 16.55 -5.65
CA GLY A 246 -20.11 15.80 -5.55
C GLY A 246 -19.16 16.24 -4.42
N TRP A 247 -19.48 17.31 -3.69
CA TRP A 247 -18.69 17.77 -2.55
C TRP A 247 -19.37 17.41 -1.23
N LEU A 248 -18.60 16.88 -0.29
CA LEU A 248 -19.07 16.54 1.05
C LEU A 248 -18.61 17.57 2.06
N GLN A 249 -19.52 18.10 2.87
CA GLN A 249 -19.16 18.97 3.99
C GLN A 249 -18.56 18.13 5.11
N LEU A 250 -17.33 18.49 5.51
CA LEU A 250 -16.69 17.92 6.69
C LEU A 250 -17.33 18.49 7.98
N PRO A 251 -17.20 17.87 9.17
CA PRO A 251 -17.88 18.31 10.37
C PRO A 251 -17.28 19.62 10.77
N ARG A 252 -18.18 20.46 11.26
CA ARG A 252 -17.81 21.81 11.62
C ARG A 252 -16.87 21.77 12.81
N GLN A 253 -15.85 22.61 12.71
CA GLN A 253 -14.94 22.87 13.80
C GLN A 253 -15.29 24.22 14.39
N PRO A 254 -15.45 24.32 15.72
CA PRO A 254 -15.76 25.59 16.36
C PRO A 254 -14.74 26.66 15.97
N GLY A 255 -15.23 27.80 15.46
CA GLY A 255 -14.39 28.93 15.07
C GLY A 255 -13.67 28.82 13.73
N ARG A 256 -14.01 27.83 12.88
CA ARG A 256 -13.42 27.67 11.53
C ARG A 256 -14.49 27.66 10.45
N PRO A 257 -14.20 28.19 9.24
CA PRO A 257 -15.12 28.10 8.12
C PRO A 257 -15.39 26.63 7.77
N PRO A 258 -16.60 26.28 7.30
CA PRO A 258 -16.89 24.95 6.80
C PRO A 258 -15.92 24.56 5.70
N ILE A 259 -15.42 23.33 5.76
CA ILE A 259 -14.59 22.76 4.70
C ILE A 259 -15.37 21.66 4.01
N ILE A 260 -15.29 21.66 2.69
CA ILE A 260 -15.82 20.64 1.82
C ILE A 260 -14.68 19.85 1.17
N GLU A 261 -14.94 18.58 0.88
CA GLU A 261 -14.01 17.68 0.22
C GLU A 261 -14.67 17.04 -1.00
N HIS A 262 -13.96 16.99 -2.13
CA HIS A 262 -14.46 16.35 -3.35
C HIS A 262 -14.29 14.82 -3.23
N ALA A 263 -15.33 14.18 -2.70
CA ALA A 263 -15.32 12.75 -2.37
C ALA A 263 -16.75 12.22 -2.28
N THR A 264 -16.89 10.90 -2.21
CA THR A 264 -18.13 10.25 -1.80
C THR A 264 -17.88 9.34 -0.60
N TRP A 265 -18.93 9.02 0.13
CA TRP A 265 -18.89 7.95 1.11
C TRP A 265 -18.76 6.60 0.41
N LEU A 266 -17.86 5.78 0.90
CA LEU A 266 -17.70 4.38 0.51
C LEU A 266 -18.64 3.53 1.37
N ARG A 267 -19.53 2.80 0.72
CA ARG A 267 -20.55 1.97 1.35
C ARG A 267 -20.28 0.49 1.14
N ILE A 268 -20.99 -0.37 1.87
CA ILE A 268 -20.90 -1.82 1.68
C ILE A 268 -21.42 -2.20 0.29
N GLU A 269 -22.45 -1.51 -0.19
CA GLU A 269 -23.04 -1.73 -1.52
C GLU A 269 -22.04 -1.42 -2.65
N ASP A 270 -21.05 -0.54 -2.41
CA ASP A 270 -19.97 -0.30 -3.36
C ASP A 270 -19.09 -1.54 -3.58
N LEU A 271 -19.04 -2.47 -2.63
CA LEU A 271 -18.31 -3.73 -2.76
C LEU A 271 -19.11 -4.79 -3.51
N THR A 272 -20.45 -4.75 -3.50
CA THR A 272 -21.29 -5.79 -4.12
C THR A 272 -21.83 -5.38 -5.48
N ASP A 273 -22.34 -4.16 -5.60
CA ASP A 273 -23.11 -3.70 -6.75
C ASP A 273 -22.60 -2.36 -7.31
N GLY A 274 -21.76 -1.65 -6.56
CA GLY A 274 -21.29 -0.32 -6.89
C GLY A 274 -19.83 -0.25 -7.33
N LEU A 275 -19.15 0.77 -6.82
CA LEU A 275 -17.89 1.30 -7.36
C LEU A 275 -16.74 0.28 -7.44
N LEU A 276 -16.66 -0.63 -6.48
CA LEU A 276 -15.55 -1.57 -6.33
C LEU A 276 -15.92 -3.01 -6.67
N ARG A 277 -17.16 -3.28 -7.10
CA ARG A 277 -17.67 -4.62 -7.42
C ARG A 277 -16.72 -5.45 -8.27
N ASP A 278 -16.21 -4.88 -9.36
CA ASP A 278 -15.42 -5.62 -10.35
C ASP A 278 -13.96 -5.85 -9.94
N VAL A 279 -13.52 -5.30 -8.81
CA VAL A 279 -12.12 -5.37 -8.34
C VAL A 279 -11.96 -6.02 -6.97
N VAL A 280 -13.06 -6.31 -6.28
CA VAL A 280 -13.03 -6.98 -4.97
C VAL A 280 -13.32 -8.47 -5.12
N GLU A 281 -12.71 -9.25 -4.25
CA GLU A 281 -12.80 -10.70 -4.19
C GLU A 281 -13.50 -11.10 -2.87
N PRO A 282 -14.85 -11.16 -2.83
CA PRO A 282 -15.58 -11.49 -1.60
C PRO A 282 -15.41 -12.96 -1.17
N ASP A 283 -15.08 -13.84 -2.12
CA ASP A 283 -14.93 -15.29 -1.90
C ASP A 283 -13.47 -15.72 -1.68
N ALA A 284 -12.52 -14.78 -1.69
CA ALA A 284 -11.10 -15.03 -1.47
C ALA A 284 -10.77 -15.20 0.03
N TYR A 285 -11.39 -16.21 0.66
CA TYR A 285 -11.18 -16.51 2.07
C TYR A 285 -11.19 -18.01 2.39
N VAL A 286 -10.67 -18.34 3.57
CA VAL A 286 -10.71 -19.67 4.20
C VAL A 286 -11.06 -19.50 5.68
N ILE A 287 -11.96 -20.34 6.19
CA ILE A 287 -12.22 -20.43 7.63
C ILE A 287 -11.06 -21.19 8.27
N ASP A 288 -10.31 -20.53 9.15
CA ASP A 288 -9.19 -21.11 9.89
C ASP A 288 -9.74 -21.99 11.02
N ASP A 289 -9.87 -23.28 10.74
CA ASP A 289 -10.25 -24.27 11.73
C ASP A 289 -9.04 -24.58 12.64
N PRO A 290 -9.15 -24.40 13.96
CA PRO A 290 -8.04 -24.66 14.88
C PRO A 290 -7.64 -26.13 14.95
N THR A 291 -8.47 -27.05 14.44
CA THR A 291 -8.16 -28.49 14.39
C THR A 291 -7.31 -28.89 13.18
N TRP A 292 -7.18 -28.01 12.18
CA TRP A 292 -6.39 -28.31 10.99
C TRP A 292 -4.89 -28.37 11.28
N SER A 293 -4.25 -29.36 10.68
CA SER A 293 -2.81 -29.39 10.50
C SER A 293 -2.33 -28.22 9.64
N ALA A 294 -1.03 -27.90 9.75
CA ALA A 294 -0.42 -26.87 8.89
C ALA A 294 -0.60 -27.21 7.39
N GLU A 295 -0.48 -28.48 7.02
CA GLU A 295 -0.64 -28.93 5.62
C GLU A 295 -2.08 -28.73 5.12
N GLU A 296 -3.09 -29.05 5.93
CA GLU A 296 -4.49 -28.83 5.57
C GLU A 296 -4.79 -27.34 5.36
N ARG A 297 -4.28 -26.48 6.25
CA ARG A 297 -4.42 -25.02 6.12
C ARG A 297 -3.76 -24.49 4.85
N VAL A 298 -2.54 -24.95 4.57
CA VAL A 298 -1.81 -24.60 3.35
C VAL A 298 -2.57 -25.05 2.10
N ARG A 299 -3.06 -26.29 2.07
CA ARG A 299 -3.85 -26.83 0.97
C ARG A 299 -5.16 -26.05 0.77
N ALA A 300 -5.83 -25.68 1.86
CA ALA A 300 -7.05 -24.89 1.82
C ALA A 300 -6.81 -23.48 1.23
N VAL A 301 -5.67 -22.85 1.52
CA VAL A 301 -5.29 -21.56 0.92
C VAL A 301 -4.85 -21.73 -0.54
N ALA A 302 -4.02 -22.73 -0.84
CA ALA A 302 -3.48 -22.97 -2.18
C ALA A 302 -4.57 -23.24 -3.24
N THR A 303 -5.69 -23.85 -2.82
CA THR A 303 -6.84 -24.17 -3.67
C THR A 303 -7.78 -23.00 -3.95
N ARG A 304 -7.59 -21.85 -3.29
CA ARG A 304 -8.39 -20.65 -3.58
C ARG A 304 -7.91 -19.94 -4.84
N GLU A 305 -8.80 -19.17 -5.43
CA GLU A 305 -8.49 -18.21 -6.48
C GLU A 305 -8.03 -16.88 -5.84
N GLY A 306 -7.43 -16.00 -6.65
CA GLY A 306 -6.90 -14.71 -6.19
C GLY A 306 -5.44 -14.77 -5.72
N GLN A 307 -4.83 -13.59 -5.58
CA GLN A 307 -3.47 -13.44 -5.06
C GLN A 307 -3.43 -13.43 -3.53
N PHE A 308 -4.48 -12.89 -2.90
CA PHE A 308 -4.55 -12.70 -1.46
C PHE A 308 -5.75 -13.44 -0.90
N VAL A 309 -5.53 -14.29 0.11
CA VAL A 309 -6.59 -15.10 0.73
C VAL A 309 -6.73 -14.71 2.19
N ALA A 310 -7.94 -14.29 2.59
CA ALA A 310 -8.23 -13.95 3.97
C ALA A 310 -8.44 -15.22 4.82
N LEU A 311 -7.79 -15.27 5.98
CA LEU A 311 -8.07 -16.28 7.00
C LEU A 311 -9.06 -15.72 8.01
N LEU A 312 -10.15 -16.43 8.23
CA LEU A 312 -11.26 -16.00 9.07
C LEU A 312 -11.47 -16.95 10.24
N SER A 313 -12.01 -16.45 11.35
CA SER A 313 -12.53 -17.32 12.41
C SER A 313 -13.80 -18.07 11.93
N PRO A 314 -14.29 -19.06 12.70
CA PRO A 314 -15.59 -19.68 12.46
C PRO A 314 -16.76 -18.67 12.40
N SER A 315 -16.64 -17.55 13.10
CA SER A 315 -17.61 -16.43 13.08
C SER A 315 -17.39 -15.44 11.92
N ARG A 316 -16.58 -15.79 10.92
CA ARG A 316 -16.17 -14.94 9.78
C ARG A 316 -15.44 -13.66 10.17
N ARG A 317 -14.91 -13.58 11.40
CA ARG A 317 -14.05 -12.46 11.81
C ARG A 317 -12.72 -12.58 11.08
N PHE A 318 -12.29 -11.49 10.44
CA PHE A 318 -11.00 -11.41 9.79
C PHE A 318 -9.85 -11.58 10.81
N LEU A 319 -8.96 -12.55 10.55
CA LEU A 319 -7.78 -12.81 11.37
C LEU A 319 -6.52 -12.24 10.73
N ARG A 320 -6.24 -12.62 9.48
CA ARG A 320 -5.03 -12.23 8.74
C ARG A 320 -5.23 -12.44 7.23
N LEU A 321 -4.35 -11.83 6.44
CA LEU A 321 -4.28 -12.04 5.00
C LEU A 321 -3.07 -12.94 4.67
N VAL A 322 -3.19 -13.80 3.67
CA VAL A 322 -2.11 -14.66 3.19
C VAL A 322 -1.84 -14.32 1.73
N ASP A 323 -0.57 -14.08 1.40
CA ASP A 323 -0.09 -14.00 0.01
C ASP A 323 0.02 -15.43 -0.56
N ARG A 324 -0.94 -15.80 -1.42
CA ARG A 324 -1.03 -17.14 -2.01
C ARG A 324 0.14 -17.43 -2.95
N GLU A 325 0.60 -16.43 -3.68
CA GLU A 325 1.72 -16.58 -4.62
C GLU A 325 3.00 -16.88 -3.85
N ALA A 326 3.30 -16.09 -2.81
CA ALA A 326 4.43 -16.32 -1.94
C ALA A 326 4.37 -17.70 -1.27
N LEU A 327 3.18 -18.13 -0.84
CA LEU A 327 2.97 -19.47 -0.29
C LEU A 327 3.29 -20.58 -1.30
N LEU A 328 2.80 -20.48 -2.54
CA LEU A 328 3.03 -21.48 -3.58
C LEU A 328 4.50 -21.59 -3.97
N VAL A 329 5.21 -20.45 -4.06
CA VAL A 329 6.65 -20.41 -4.30
C VAL A 329 7.39 -21.16 -3.19
N ALA A 330 7.07 -20.87 -1.92
CA ALA A 330 7.71 -21.52 -0.77
C ALA A 330 7.47 -23.04 -0.77
N LEU A 331 6.29 -23.52 -1.19
CA LEU A 331 5.99 -24.94 -1.32
C LEU A 331 6.81 -25.61 -2.44
N GLY A 332 6.95 -24.93 -3.58
CA GLY A 332 7.78 -25.40 -4.68
C GLY A 332 9.25 -25.56 -4.27
N GLU A 333 9.79 -24.57 -3.55
CA GLU A 333 11.16 -24.61 -3.01
C GLU A 333 11.35 -25.69 -1.93
N ALA A 334 10.33 -25.96 -1.11
CA ALA A 334 10.37 -27.04 -0.14
C ALA A 334 10.36 -28.41 -0.83
N ALA A 335 9.51 -28.59 -1.84
CA ALA A 335 9.44 -29.84 -2.62
C ALA A 335 10.75 -30.12 -3.37
N ALA A 336 11.36 -29.10 -4.00
CA ALA A 336 12.63 -29.24 -4.71
C ALA A 336 13.82 -29.60 -3.80
N ARG A 337 13.76 -29.25 -2.51
CA ARG A 337 14.79 -29.63 -1.53
C ARG A 337 14.64 -31.04 -0.98
N ALA A 338 13.47 -31.66 -1.14
CA ALA A 338 13.17 -33.00 -0.65
C ALA A 338 13.53 -34.11 -1.65
N THR A 339 13.80 -33.77 -2.91
CA THR A 339 14.20 -34.68 -4.00
C THR A 339 15.70 -34.78 -4.13
#